data_AF-A0A2M6K7W4-F1
#
_entry.id   AF-A0A2M6K7W4-F1
#
_cell.length_a   1.000
_cell.length_b   1.000
_cell.length_c   1.000
_cell.angle_alpha   90.00
_cell.angle_beta   90.00
_cell.angle_gamma   90.00
#
_symmetry.space_group_name_H-M   'P 1'
#
loop_
_entity.id
_entity.type
_entity.pdbx_description
1 polymer ?
#
loop_
_entity_poly.entity_id
_entity_poly.type
_entity_poly.pdbx_seq_one_letter_code
_entity_poly.pdbx_strand_id
1 'polypeptide(L)'
;MLKILKTTKKSHFGFTLIELIVGVSMLALVTGIFLANYHGTNKHAELVMEAQKLAANLRTAQSYSLESKKFNDDIPAGGWGIHFDLAASKESYLIFADIDEPEAEGSKTYDGEAEKLQEFNLPKGITIEEIKMEDDSVWDNVDISFLPPDPTTNIWDGTDNYNLAQITLKENAGNTTKVVEVNFFGLINVVD
;
A
#
# COMPACT_ATOMS: atom_id res chain seq x y z
N MET A 1 93.09 -13.99 7.43
CA MET A 1 91.89 -14.26 8.27
C MET A 1 90.71 -13.53 7.65
N LEU A 2 89.53 -14.17 7.59
CA LEU A 2 88.21 -13.62 7.22
C LEU A 2 87.98 -13.24 5.74
N LYS A 3 86.79 -13.42 5.12
CA LYS A 3 85.55 -14.16 5.46
C LYS A 3 84.82 -14.33 4.11
N ILE A 4 84.52 -15.56 3.69
CA ILE A 4 83.77 -15.79 2.45
C ILE A 4 82.29 -15.55 2.75
N LEU A 5 81.72 -14.48 2.19
CA LEU A 5 80.29 -14.18 2.26
C LEU A 5 79.54 -15.03 1.22
N LYS A 6 78.77 -16.01 1.70
CA LYS A 6 77.91 -16.85 0.87
C LYS A 6 76.57 -16.14 0.69
N THR A 7 76.34 -15.55 -0.48
CA THR A 7 75.05 -14.92 -0.83
C THR A 7 74.07 -16.02 -1.25
N THR A 8 73.06 -16.28 -0.42
CA THR A 8 71.94 -17.18 -0.77
C THR A 8 70.96 -16.44 -1.68
N LYS A 9 70.88 -16.89 -2.93
CA LYS A 9 69.94 -16.37 -3.93
C LYS A 9 68.53 -16.87 -3.59
N LYS A 10 67.64 -15.99 -3.12
CA LYS A 10 66.22 -16.31 -2.94
C LYS A 10 65.55 -16.36 -4.32
N SER A 11 64.96 -17.49 -4.71
CA SER A 11 64.15 -17.58 -5.92
C SER A 11 62.72 -17.11 -5.64
N HIS A 12 62.34 -15.98 -6.23
CA HIS A 12 60.92 -15.67 -6.39
C HIS A 12 60.39 -16.52 -7.54
N PHE A 13 59.63 -17.58 -7.21
CA PHE A 13 58.85 -18.30 -8.21
C PHE A 13 57.67 -17.40 -8.61
N GLY A 14 57.65 -16.98 -9.87
CA GLY A 14 56.52 -16.27 -10.47
C GLY A 14 55.41 -17.25 -10.83
N PHE A 15 54.19 -16.73 -10.98
CA PHE A 15 53.03 -17.49 -11.43
C PHE A 15 53.29 -18.10 -12.82
N THR A 16 52.91 -19.36 -13.01
CA THR A 16 52.98 -19.98 -14.34
C THR A 16 51.83 -19.50 -15.24
N LEU A 17 52.06 -19.50 -16.55
CA LEU A 17 51.02 -19.13 -17.53
C LEU A 17 49.78 -20.03 -17.40
N ILE A 18 50.00 -21.32 -17.09
CA ILE A 18 48.91 -22.28 -16.93
C ILE A 18 48.09 -22.00 -15.67
N GLU A 19 48.71 -21.61 -14.55
CA GLU A 19 48.00 -21.23 -13.32
C GLU A 19 47.15 -19.98 -13.50
N LEU A 20 47.62 -19.01 -14.29
CA LEU A 20 46.83 -17.82 -14.61
C LEU A 20 45.57 -18.18 -15.40
N ILE A 21 45.71 -19.02 -16.42
CA ILE A 21 44.58 -19.45 -17.26
C ILE A 21 43.56 -20.24 -16.43
N VAL A 22 44.02 -21.22 -15.65
CA VAL A 22 43.15 -22.02 -14.78
C VAL A 22 42.44 -21.14 -13.75
N GLY A 23 43.15 -20.17 -13.15
CA GLY A 23 42.57 -19.23 -12.18
C GLY A 23 41.48 -18.34 -12.80
N VAL A 24 41.73 -17.76 -13.98
CA VAL A 24 40.74 -16.94 -14.68
C VAL A 24 39.53 -17.79 -15.13
N SER A 25 39.76 -19.01 -15.60
CA SER A 25 38.69 -19.95 -15.96
C SER A 25 37.83 -20.31 -14.74
N MET A 26 38.44 -20.56 -13.57
CA MET A 26 37.71 -20.85 -12.35
C MET A 26 36.89 -19.65 -11.88
N LEU A 27 37.46 -18.44 -11.95
CA LEU A 27 36.74 -17.21 -11.62
C LEU A 27 35.54 -16.98 -12.55
N ALA A 28 35.71 -17.21 -13.86
CA ALA A 28 34.65 -17.07 -14.84
C ALA A 28 33.52 -18.09 -14.60
N LEU A 29 33.87 -19.34 -14.28
CA LEU A 29 32.89 -20.39 -13.95
C LEU A 29 32.10 -20.04 -12.69
N VAL A 30 32.77 -19.64 -11.60
CA VAL A 30 32.11 -19.24 -10.36
C VAL A 30 31.20 -18.04 -10.58
N THR A 31 31.66 -17.03 -11.31
CA THR A 31 30.86 -15.83 -11.64
C THR A 31 29.64 -16.18 -12.49
N GLY A 32 29.79 -17.10 -13.46
CA GLY A 32 28.69 -17.59 -14.29
C GLY A 32 27.60 -18.28 -13.47
N ILE A 33 27.98 -19.11 -12.50
CA ILE A 33 27.03 -19.78 -11.58
C ILE A 33 26.30 -18.76 -10.70
N PHE A 34 27.02 -17.74 -10.19
CA PHE A 34 26.42 -16.68 -9.39
C PHE A 34 25.41 -15.85 -10.19
N LEU A 35 25.76 -15.42 -11.40
CA LEU A 35 24.87 -14.63 -12.27
C LEU A 35 23.62 -15.42 -12.69
N ALA A 36 23.78 -16.71 -12.95
CA ALA A 36 22.66 -17.59 -13.28
C ALA A 36 21.65 -17.71 -12.11
N ASN A 37 22.12 -17.71 -10.86
CA ASN A 37 21.27 -17.86 -9.68
C ASN A 37 20.71 -16.55 -9.11
N TYR A 38 21.26 -15.39 -9.49
CA TYR A 38 20.87 -14.10 -8.92
C TYR A 38 19.41 -13.67 -9.22
N HIS A 39 18.77 -14.24 -10.24
CA HIS A 39 17.43 -13.82 -10.70
C HIS A 39 16.27 -14.31 -9.81
N GLY A 40 16.51 -15.21 -8.85
CA GLY A 40 15.45 -15.84 -8.05
C GLY A 40 15.04 -15.09 -6.77
N THR A 41 15.97 -14.35 -6.15
CA THR A 41 15.77 -13.83 -4.78
C THR A 41 14.80 -12.65 -4.70
N ASN A 42 14.62 -11.89 -5.77
CA ASN A 42 13.81 -10.66 -5.74
C ASN A 42 12.29 -10.91 -5.79
N LYS A 43 11.85 -12.01 -6.43
CA LYS A 43 10.41 -12.23 -6.71
C LYS A 43 9.58 -12.50 -5.45
N HIS A 44 10.15 -13.21 -4.48
CA HIS A 44 9.44 -13.49 -3.23
C HIS A 44 9.28 -12.24 -2.37
N ALA A 45 10.33 -11.41 -2.28
CA ALA A 45 10.25 -10.13 -1.57
C ALA A 45 9.21 -9.20 -2.21
N GLU A 46 9.13 -9.19 -3.55
CA GLU A 46 8.13 -8.43 -4.29
C GLU A 46 6.71 -8.92 -3.99
N LEU A 47 6.47 -10.24 -4.02
CA LEU A 47 5.17 -10.82 -3.63
C LEU A 47 4.74 -10.42 -2.22
N VAL A 48 5.65 -10.51 -1.23
CA VAL A 48 5.36 -10.12 0.15
C VAL A 48 5.03 -8.63 0.24
N MET A 49 5.77 -7.79 -0.48
CA MET A 49 5.51 -6.35 -0.53
C MET A 49 4.13 -6.04 -1.14
N GLU A 50 3.75 -6.69 -2.23
CA GLU A 50 2.44 -6.49 -2.87
C GLU A 50 1.29 -6.96 -1.97
N ALA A 51 1.45 -8.06 -1.24
CA ALA A 51 0.47 -8.48 -0.24
C ALA A 51 0.29 -7.42 0.87
N GLN A 52 1.39 -6.80 1.34
CA GLN A 52 1.30 -5.71 2.33
C GLN A 52 0.66 -4.46 1.74
N LYS A 53 0.93 -4.11 0.48
CA LYS A 53 0.28 -2.98 -0.20
C LYS A 53 -1.22 -3.19 -0.35
N LEU A 54 -1.66 -4.39 -0.75
CA LEU A 54 -3.08 -4.72 -0.81
C LEU A 54 -3.74 -4.58 0.57
N ALA A 55 -3.11 -5.12 1.62
CA ALA A 55 -3.61 -4.98 2.98
C ALA A 55 -3.63 -3.52 3.46
N ALA A 56 -2.67 -2.69 3.04
CA ALA A 56 -2.65 -1.26 3.34
C ALA A 56 -3.78 -0.54 2.59
N ASN A 57 -4.02 -0.87 1.32
CA ASN A 57 -5.10 -0.30 0.53
C ASN A 57 -6.48 -0.65 1.09
N LEU A 58 -6.69 -1.87 1.56
CA LEU A 58 -7.92 -2.25 2.29
C LEU A 58 -8.12 -1.38 3.53
N ARG A 59 -7.07 -1.15 4.32
CA ARG A 59 -7.13 -0.25 5.48
C ARG A 59 -7.37 1.19 5.08
N THR A 60 -6.83 1.64 3.96
CA THR A 60 -7.08 2.98 3.43
C THR A 60 -8.57 3.16 3.09
N ALA A 61 -9.18 2.21 2.39
CA ALA A 61 -10.62 2.22 2.12
C ALA A 61 -11.43 2.24 3.43
N GLN A 62 -11.07 1.38 4.39
CA GLN A 62 -11.70 1.37 5.72
C GLN A 62 -11.59 2.73 6.43
N SER A 63 -10.40 3.34 6.46
CA SER A 63 -10.17 4.65 7.06
C SER A 63 -10.99 5.74 6.39
N TYR A 64 -11.13 5.72 5.06
CA TYR A 64 -11.95 6.68 4.34
C TYR A 64 -13.43 6.61 4.75
N SER A 65 -13.98 5.40 4.95
CA SER A 65 -15.33 5.25 5.48
C SER A 65 -15.46 5.74 6.92
N LEU A 66 -14.48 5.46 7.78
CA LEU A 66 -14.48 5.91 9.18
C LEU A 66 -14.37 7.44 9.31
N GLU A 67 -13.63 8.08 8.41
CA GLU A 67 -13.45 9.53 8.38
C GLU A 67 -14.60 10.26 7.68
N SER A 68 -15.61 9.55 7.18
CA SER A 68 -16.66 10.08 6.31
C SER A 68 -16.05 10.90 5.16
N LYS A 69 -14.97 10.37 4.58
CA LYS A 69 -14.20 11.05 3.55
C LYS A 69 -15.08 11.30 2.34
N LYS A 70 -15.14 12.56 1.92
CA LYS A 70 -15.90 12.97 0.75
C LYS A 70 -15.25 12.49 -0.55
N PHE A 71 -16.09 12.17 -1.53
CA PHE A 71 -15.74 11.93 -2.92
C PHE A 71 -16.69 12.74 -3.79
N ASN A 72 -16.15 13.59 -4.67
CA ASN A 72 -16.96 14.51 -5.49
C ASN A 72 -17.96 15.36 -4.67
N ASP A 73 -17.51 15.92 -3.55
CA ASP A 73 -18.27 16.77 -2.60
C ASP A 73 -19.29 16.05 -1.69
N ASP A 74 -19.62 14.80 -1.98
CA ASP A 74 -20.56 13.98 -1.22
C ASP A 74 -19.86 12.93 -0.35
N ILE A 75 -20.53 12.49 0.71
CA ILE A 75 -20.06 11.37 1.53
C ILE A 75 -20.64 10.09 0.92
N PRO A 76 -19.81 9.13 0.45
CA PRO A 76 -20.28 7.88 -0.15
C PRO A 76 -21.17 7.10 0.83
N ALA A 77 -22.45 6.92 0.50
CA ALA A 77 -23.43 6.33 1.42
C ALA A 77 -23.17 4.83 1.65
N GLY A 78 -22.85 4.08 0.58
CA GLY A 78 -22.37 2.70 0.71
C GLY A 78 -20.87 2.60 0.99
N GLY A 79 -20.23 3.75 1.23
CA GLY A 79 -18.88 3.84 1.75
C GLY A 79 -17.79 3.65 0.70
N TRP A 80 -16.64 3.18 1.18
CA TRP A 80 -15.44 2.97 0.38
C TRP A 80 -15.09 1.49 0.32
N GLY A 81 -14.61 1.03 -0.82
CA GLY A 81 -14.30 -0.37 -1.00
C GLY A 81 -13.14 -0.65 -1.93
N ILE A 82 -12.81 -1.93 -2.05
CA ILE A 82 -11.93 -2.47 -3.08
C ILE A 82 -12.71 -3.43 -3.96
N HIS A 83 -12.58 -3.22 -5.27
CA HIS A 83 -13.15 -4.06 -6.30
C HIS A 83 -12.07 -4.94 -6.94
N PHE A 84 -12.40 -6.21 -7.10
CA PHE A 84 -11.62 -7.19 -7.85
C PHE A 84 -12.44 -7.70 -9.03
N ASP A 85 -11.83 -7.71 -10.21
CA ASP A 85 -12.38 -8.34 -11.42
C ASP A 85 -11.30 -9.19 -12.10
N LEU A 86 -11.17 -10.44 -11.65
CA LEU A 86 -10.24 -11.42 -12.17
C LEU A 86 -10.62 -11.92 -13.58
N ALA A 87 -11.87 -11.69 -14.01
CA ALA A 87 -12.32 -12.01 -15.35
C ALA A 87 -11.81 -10.96 -16.36
N ALA A 88 -11.74 -9.69 -15.96
CA ALA A 88 -11.11 -8.62 -16.73
C ALA A 88 -9.58 -8.62 -16.60
N SER A 89 -9.04 -8.73 -15.38
CA SER A 89 -7.61 -8.66 -15.08
C SER A 89 -7.25 -9.33 -13.76
N LYS A 90 -6.35 -10.33 -13.81
CA LYS A 90 -5.72 -10.91 -12.61
C LYS A 90 -4.55 -10.09 -12.06
N GLU A 91 -4.19 -9.01 -12.76
CA GLU A 91 -3.02 -8.18 -12.49
C GLU A 91 -3.40 -6.82 -11.88
N SER A 92 -4.68 -6.58 -11.58
CA SER A 92 -5.12 -5.32 -10.99
C SER A 92 -6.30 -5.45 -10.03
N TYR A 93 -6.50 -4.40 -9.24
CA TYR A 93 -7.66 -4.15 -8.40
C TYR A 93 -7.82 -2.63 -8.25
N LEU A 94 -8.98 -2.15 -7.79
CA LEU A 94 -9.22 -0.71 -7.64
C LEU A 94 -9.88 -0.37 -6.32
N ILE A 95 -9.63 0.85 -5.83
CA ILE A 95 -10.40 1.46 -4.75
C ILE A 95 -11.54 2.27 -5.39
N PHE A 96 -12.74 2.11 -4.85
CA PHE A 96 -13.93 2.86 -5.26
C PHE A 96 -14.63 3.53 -4.07
N ALA A 97 -15.45 4.52 -4.39
CA ALA A 97 -16.40 5.18 -3.50
C ALA A 97 -17.81 4.97 -4.06
N ASP A 98 -18.66 4.29 -3.31
CA ASP A 98 -20.06 4.06 -3.68
C ASP A 98 -20.85 5.36 -3.50
N ILE A 99 -21.01 6.07 -4.61
CA ILE A 99 -21.74 7.34 -4.70
C ILE A 99 -23.13 7.17 -5.28
N ASP A 100 -23.47 5.96 -5.70
CA ASP A 100 -24.80 5.67 -6.19
C ASP A 100 -25.82 5.89 -5.07
N GLU A 101 -27.00 6.36 -5.45
CA GLU A 101 -28.16 6.40 -4.57
C GLU A 101 -29.08 5.19 -4.82
N PRO A 102 -28.89 4.03 -4.18
CA PRO A 102 -29.96 3.07 -4.02
C PRO A 102 -30.32 3.01 -2.54
N GLU A 103 -31.21 3.92 -2.13
CA GLU A 103 -31.69 4.05 -0.75
C GLU A 103 -30.58 4.43 0.28
N ALA A 104 -30.94 4.51 1.57
CA ALA A 104 -30.11 5.12 2.61
C ALA A 104 -28.72 4.47 2.85
N GLU A 105 -28.40 3.35 2.18
CA GLU A 105 -27.21 2.54 2.46
C GLU A 105 -26.27 2.26 1.26
N GLY A 106 -26.51 2.81 0.06
CA GLY A 106 -25.65 2.55 -1.11
C GLY A 106 -25.87 1.15 -1.75
N SER A 107 -25.29 0.91 -2.93
CA SER A 107 -25.30 -0.42 -3.58
C SER A 107 -24.34 -1.39 -2.90
N LYS A 108 -23.33 -0.83 -2.23
CA LYS A 108 -22.21 -1.45 -1.53
C LYS A 108 -21.25 -2.17 -2.48
N THR A 109 -21.35 -1.87 -3.77
CA THR A 109 -20.61 -2.48 -4.89
C THR A 109 -19.99 -1.42 -5.77
N TYR A 110 -19.08 -1.82 -6.65
CA TYR A 110 -18.53 -0.92 -7.66
C TYR A 110 -19.41 -0.92 -8.92
N ASP A 111 -20.01 0.22 -9.25
CA ASP A 111 -21.00 0.35 -10.34
C ASP A 111 -20.48 1.10 -11.58
N GLY A 112 -19.25 1.60 -11.54
CA GLY A 112 -18.54 2.04 -12.75
C GLY A 112 -17.50 3.14 -12.54
N GLU A 113 -16.92 3.61 -13.63
CA GLU A 113 -15.77 4.54 -13.61
C GLU A 113 -16.03 5.87 -12.87
N ALA A 114 -17.30 6.25 -12.66
CA ALA A 114 -17.64 7.42 -11.86
C ALA A 114 -17.25 7.25 -10.37
N GLU A 115 -17.26 6.02 -9.87
CA GLU A 115 -16.97 5.63 -8.49
C GLU A 115 -15.50 5.34 -8.24
N LYS A 116 -14.73 5.19 -9.33
CA LYS A 116 -13.33 4.79 -9.27
C LYS A 116 -12.48 5.93 -8.72
N LEU A 117 -11.82 5.68 -7.59
CA LEU A 117 -10.79 6.56 -7.09
C LEU A 117 -9.44 6.28 -7.77
N GLN A 118 -9.00 5.02 -7.69
CA GLN A 118 -7.67 4.64 -8.15
C GLN A 118 -7.58 3.16 -8.45
N GLU A 119 -6.90 2.83 -9.55
CA GLU A 119 -6.53 1.46 -9.92
C GLU A 119 -5.07 1.16 -9.55
N PHE A 120 -4.83 -0.05 -9.06
CA PHE A 120 -3.53 -0.56 -8.66
C PHE A 120 -3.17 -1.75 -9.55
N ASN A 121 -2.05 -1.61 -10.25
CA ASN A 121 -1.49 -2.68 -11.08
C ASN A 121 -0.42 -3.43 -10.30
N LEU A 122 -0.50 -4.75 -10.32
CA LEU A 122 0.51 -5.64 -9.76
C LEU A 122 1.75 -5.65 -10.65
N PRO A 123 2.96 -5.81 -10.07
CA PRO A 123 4.18 -5.98 -10.84
C PRO A 123 4.13 -7.24 -11.71
N LYS A 124 4.91 -7.20 -12.81
CA LYS A 124 4.97 -8.30 -13.76
C LYS A 124 5.34 -9.63 -13.08
N GLY A 125 4.49 -10.63 -13.26
CA GLY A 125 4.70 -11.97 -12.70
C GLY A 125 4.08 -12.18 -11.32
N ILE A 126 3.32 -11.21 -10.82
CA ILE A 126 2.43 -11.36 -9.66
C ILE A 126 0.99 -11.21 -10.16
N THR A 127 0.15 -12.18 -9.81
CA THR A 127 -1.26 -12.22 -10.17
C THR A 127 -2.08 -12.66 -8.97
N ILE A 128 -3.32 -12.23 -8.88
CA ILE A 128 -4.30 -12.80 -7.96
C ILE A 128 -4.76 -14.13 -8.56
N GLU A 129 -4.41 -15.23 -7.91
CA GLU A 129 -4.71 -16.59 -8.40
C GLU A 129 -6.20 -16.90 -8.29
N GLU A 130 -6.76 -16.72 -7.09
CA GLU A 130 -8.16 -16.97 -6.73
C GLU A 130 -8.60 -16.04 -5.59
N ILE A 131 -9.91 -15.78 -5.51
CA ILE A 131 -10.58 -15.22 -4.33
C ILE A 131 -11.62 -16.24 -3.87
N LYS A 132 -11.46 -16.71 -2.64
CA LYS A 132 -12.25 -17.80 -2.07
C LYS A 132 -13.04 -17.32 -0.86
N MET A 133 -14.32 -17.70 -0.79
CA MET A 133 -15.20 -17.42 0.34
C MET A 133 -15.11 -18.54 1.40
N GLU A 134 -15.73 -18.30 2.57
CA GLU A 134 -15.74 -19.26 3.69
C GLU A 134 -16.33 -20.63 3.30
N ASP A 135 -17.28 -20.65 2.36
CA ASP A 135 -17.95 -21.86 1.86
C ASP A 135 -17.19 -22.59 0.74
N ASP A 136 -15.92 -22.25 0.55
CA ASP A 136 -15.04 -22.73 -0.52
C ASP A 136 -15.42 -22.30 -1.95
N SER A 137 -16.43 -21.44 -2.14
CA SER A 137 -16.76 -20.89 -3.46
C SER A 137 -15.67 -19.94 -3.95
N VAL A 138 -15.39 -19.98 -5.26
CA VAL A 138 -14.40 -19.11 -5.94
C VAL A 138 -15.14 -18.13 -6.82
N TRP A 139 -14.79 -16.86 -6.71
CA TRP A 139 -15.43 -15.77 -7.43
C TRP A 139 -14.38 -14.91 -8.13
N ASP A 140 -14.67 -14.51 -9.36
CA ASP A 140 -13.79 -13.63 -10.14
C ASP A 140 -14.15 -12.16 -9.93
N ASN A 141 -15.40 -11.84 -9.58
CA ASN A 141 -15.86 -10.49 -9.32
C ASN A 141 -16.28 -10.35 -7.86
N VAL A 142 -15.56 -9.53 -7.09
CA VAL A 142 -15.74 -9.39 -5.65
C VAL A 142 -15.53 -7.94 -5.22
N ASP A 143 -16.51 -7.41 -4.49
CA ASP A 143 -16.42 -6.14 -3.79
C ASP A 143 -16.24 -6.35 -2.29
N ILE A 144 -15.29 -5.62 -1.71
CA ILE A 144 -15.11 -5.51 -0.27
C ILE A 144 -15.35 -4.06 0.11
N SER A 145 -16.55 -3.75 0.60
CA SER A 145 -16.97 -2.41 1.02
C SER A 145 -16.93 -2.24 2.54
N PHE A 146 -16.54 -1.04 2.96
CA PHE A 146 -16.56 -0.60 4.35
C PHE A 146 -17.61 0.49 4.47
N LEU A 147 -18.65 0.24 5.26
CA LEU A 147 -19.71 1.22 5.45
C LEU A 147 -19.23 2.34 6.40
N PRO A 148 -19.67 3.58 6.20
CA PRO A 148 -19.48 4.62 7.19
C PRO A 148 -20.04 4.14 8.53
N PRO A 149 -19.38 4.45 9.66
CA PRO A 149 -19.98 4.19 10.96
C PRO A 149 -21.29 4.99 11.08
N ASP A 150 -22.19 4.56 11.96
CA ASP A 150 -23.30 5.39 12.47
C ASP A 150 -22.87 6.01 13.82
N PRO A 151 -21.98 7.01 13.83
CA PRO A 151 -21.48 7.59 15.06
C PRO A 151 -22.59 8.42 15.71
N THR A 152 -23.06 7.98 16.86
CA THR A 152 -23.88 8.82 17.74
C THR A 152 -22.97 9.80 18.49
N THR A 153 -22.74 10.98 17.91
CA THR A 153 -21.94 12.04 18.58
C THR A 153 -22.82 12.84 19.52
N ASN A 154 -22.54 12.76 20.82
CA ASN A 154 -23.25 13.52 21.83
C ASN A 154 -22.62 14.90 22.04
N ILE A 155 -23.32 15.97 21.65
CA ILE A 155 -22.89 17.36 21.88
C ILE A 155 -23.81 17.95 22.95
N TRP A 156 -23.28 18.20 24.14
CA TRP A 156 -24.05 18.54 25.33
C TRP A 156 -23.45 19.73 26.06
N ASP A 157 -24.28 20.72 26.43
CA ASP A 157 -23.84 21.92 27.16
C ASP A 157 -24.05 21.84 28.68
N GLY A 158 -24.66 20.77 29.17
CA GLY A 158 -25.14 20.66 30.55
C GLY A 158 -26.66 20.58 30.69
N THR A 159 -27.41 20.97 29.65
CA THR A 159 -28.88 21.10 29.66
C THR A 159 -29.56 20.50 28.42
N ASP A 160 -28.99 20.70 27.22
CA ASP A 160 -29.57 20.26 25.96
C ASP A 160 -28.54 19.59 25.04
N ASN A 161 -29.04 18.77 24.10
CA ASN A 161 -28.24 18.16 23.03
C ASN A 161 -28.27 19.01 21.76
N TYR A 162 -27.15 19.07 21.07
CA TYR A 162 -26.98 19.86 19.86
C TYR A 162 -26.51 19.02 18.67
N ASN A 163 -26.80 19.51 17.46
CA ASN A 163 -26.38 18.85 16.22
C ASN A 163 -25.03 19.35 15.69
N LEU A 164 -24.56 20.50 16.20
CA LEU A 164 -23.35 21.17 15.73
C LEU A 164 -22.73 21.97 16.88
N ALA A 165 -21.43 21.85 17.06
CA ALA A 165 -20.61 22.72 17.88
C ALA A 165 -19.62 23.47 17.01
N GLN A 166 -19.54 24.80 17.18
CA GLN A 166 -18.54 25.66 16.54
C GLN A 166 -17.57 26.19 17.60
N ILE A 167 -16.29 25.86 17.44
CA ILE A 167 -15.21 26.25 18.34
C ILE A 167 -14.36 27.29 17.63
N THR A 168 -14.44 28.54 18.06
CA THR A 168 -13.62 29.63 17.49
C THR A 168 -12.33 29.79 18.27
N LEU A 169 -11.20 29.56 17.60
CA LEU A 169 -9.85 29.87 18.09
C LEU A 169 -9.47 31.28 17.63
N LYS A 170 -8.85 32.07 18.51
CA LYS A 170 -8.42 33.44 18.22
C LYS A 170 -6.96 33.66 18.60
N GLU A 171 -6.20 34.24 17.69
CA GLU A 171 -4.86 34.76 17.97
C GLU A 171 -4.95 36.16 18.60
N ASN A 172 -4.45 36.31 19.83
CA ASN A 172 -4.53 37.58 20.55
C ASN A 172 -3.63 38.68 19.97
N ALA A 173 -2.56 38.32 19.25
CA ALA A 173 -1.59 39.27 18.71
C ALA A 173 -1.99 39.82 17.33
N GLY A 174 -2.44 38.95 16.41
CA GLY A 174 -2.80 39.30 15.03
C GLY A 174 -4.31 39.49 14.78
N ASN A 175 -5.16 39.23 15.78
CA ASN A 175 -6.63 39.25 15.66
C ASN A 175 -7.17 38.32 14.54
N THR A 176 -6.42 37.26 14.24
CA THR A 176 -6.84 36.20 13.32
C THR A 176 -7.68 35.15 14.04
N THR A 177 -8.60 34.51 13.33
CA THR A 177 -9.46 33.43 13.88
C THR A 177 -9.41 32.19 13.01
N LYS A 178 -9.72 31.04 13.62
CA LYS A 178 -10.04 29.78 12.94
C LYS A 178 -11.24 29.15 13.63
N VAL A 179 -12.14 28.56 12.85
CA VAL A 179 -13.33 27.88 13.38
C VAL A 179 -13.15 26.38 13.19
N VAL A 180 -13.43 25.61 14.24
CA VAL A 180 -13.53 24.14 14.17
C VAL A 180 -14.98 23.76 14.38
N GLU A 181 -15.54 22.99 13.46
CA GLU A 181 -16.91 22.51 13.50
C GLU A 181 -16.93 21.02 13.81
N VAL A 182 -17.82 20.59 14.71
CA VAL A 182 -18.09 19.18 14.99
C VAL A 182 -19.60 18.95 14.92
N ASN A 183 -20.07 18.06 14.07
CA ASN A 183 -21.50 17.75 13.95
C ASN A 183 -21.89 16.45 14.70
N PHE A 184 -23.19 16.16 14.76
CA PHE A 184 -23.71 14.95 15.43
C PHE A 184 -23.34 13.63 14.75
N PHE A 185 -22.82 13.68 13.51
CA PHE A 185 -22.22 12.55 12.80
C PHE A 185 -20.71 12.41 13.08
N GLY A 186 -20.16 13.17 14.04
CA GLY A 186 -18.74 13.10 14.40
C GLY A 186 -17.79 13.67 13.35
N LEU A 187 -18.32 14.31 12.30
CA LEU A 187 -17.51 14.97 11.28
C LEU A 187 -16.88 16.22 11.89
N ILE A 188 -15.55 16.32 11.76
CA ILE A 188 -14.75 17.45 12.21
C ILE A 188 -14.25 18.23 11.00
N ASN A 189 -14.54 19.53 10.95
CA ASN A 189 -14.09 20.41 9.88
C ASN A 189 -13.35 21.63 10.43
N VAL A 190 -12.35 22.12 9.71
CA VAL A 190 -11.66 23.38 10.03
C VAL A 190 -11.99 24.41 8.97
N VAL A 191 -12.62 25.49 9.39
CA VAL A 191 -13.09 26.60 8.54
C VAL A 191 -12.28 27.86 8.85
N ASP A 192 -12.05 28.64 7.80
CA ASP A 192 -11.32 29.89 7.85
C ASP A 192 -12.16 31.06 8.40
#